data_AF-A0A1S2KJM5-F1
#
_entry.id   AF-A0A1S2KJM5-F1
#
_cell.length_a   1.000
_cell.length_b   1.000
_cell.length_c   1.000
_cell.angle_alpha   90.00
_cell.angle_beta   90.00
_cell.angle_gamma   90.00
#
_symmetry.space_group_name_H-M   'P 1'
#
loop_
_entity.id
_entity.type
_entity.pdbx_description
1 polymer ?
#
loop_
_entity_poly.entity_id
_entity_poly.type
_entity_poly.pdbx_seq_one_letter_code
_entity_poly.pdbx_strand_id
1 'polypeptide(L)'
;MAYATLDELKARLDWELDEDELRIAAGALEDASDLAAGYGRDWPEERPPRLVRTLVLKAAARYVRNPHGYTQSRAGDETLAWGDAHGRDAGSVYFTREEIRLLEGLAGTRPTLTSVIVSAWDTRTRPVRAGLVPVDYDGGAPFPMFCDDGGPW
;
A
#
# COMPACT_ATOMS: atom_id res chain seq x y z
N MET A 1 11.44 8.77 -5.64
CA MET A 1 11.33 9.64 -6.84
C MET A 1 9.85 9.93 -7.06
N ALA A 2 9.46 11.02 -7.75
CA ALA A 2 8.04 11.38 -7.86
C ALA A 2 7.26 10.48 -8.85
N TYR A 3 6.02 10.11 -8.48
CA TYR A 3 5.09 9.33 -9.32
C TYR A 3 4.39 10.14 -10.42
N ALA A 4 4.64 11.45 -10.48
CA ALA A 4 4.07 12.36 -11.46
C ALA A 4 5.08 13.43 -11.84
N THR A 5 4.94 14.02 -13.03
CA THR A 5 5.89 15.02 -13.52
C THR A 5 5.45 16.45 -13.18
N LEU A 6 6.41 17.38 -13.21
CA LEU A 6 6.15 18.80 -13.01
C LEU A 6 5.22 19.37 -14.08
N ASP A 7 5.36 18.93 -15.33
CA ASP A 7 4.50 19.38 -16.43
C ASP A 7 3.04 18.93 -16.25
N GLU A 8 2.83 17.71 -15.73
CA GLU A 8 1.48 17.21 -15.38
C GLU A 8 0.83 18.01 -14.24
N LEU A 9 1.65 18.57 -13.34
CA LEU A 9 1.19 19.46 -12.27
C LEU A 9 0.88 20.85 -12.79
N LYS A 10 1.76 21.44 -13.61
CA LYS A 10 1.54 22.74 -14.26
C LYS A 10 0.24 22.77 -15.06
N ALA A 11 -0.05 21.70 -15.81
CA ALA A 11 -1.29 21.56 -16.56
C ALA A 11 -2.59 21.59 -15.70
N ARG A 12 -2.47 21.53 -14.37
CA ARG A 12 -3.60 21.61 -13.41
C ARG A 12 -3.68 22.92 -12.65
N LEU A 13 -2.69 23.79 -12.80
CA LEU A 13 -2.67 25.10 -12.16
C LEU A 13 -3.17 26.13 -13.15
N ASP A 14 -3.86 27.14 -12.63
CA ASP A 14 -4.46 28.20 -13.44
C ASP A 14 -3.47 29.36 -13.69
N TRP A 15 -2.22 29.22 -13.22
CA TRP A 15 -1.14 30.19 -13.36
C TRP A 15 0.20 29.51 -13.67
N GLU A 16 1.13 30.29 -14.22
CA GLU A 16 2.51 29.88 -14.47
C GLU A 16 3.33 30.01 -13.18
N LEU A 17 4.09 28.97 -12.84
CA LEU A 17 4.93 28.95 -11.65
C LEU A 17 6.26 29.67 -11.89
N ASP A 18 6.68 30.48 -10.93
CA ASP A 18 8.03 31.06 -10.92
C ASP A 18 9.11 30.04 -10.49
N GLU A 19 10.40 30.41 -10.57
CA GLU A 19 11.50 29.48 -10.25
C GLU A 19 11.45 28.92 -8.82
N ASP A 20 11.00 29.73 -7.85
CA ASP A 20 10.89 29.30 -6.46
C ASP A 20 9.69 28.37 -6.26
N GLU A 21 8.55 28.70 -6.88
CA GLU A 21 7.36 27.87 -6.90
C GLU A 21 7.61 26.53 -7.60
N LEU A 22 8.42 26.50 -8.68
CA LEU A 22 8.83 25.27 -9.35
C LEU A 22 9.62 24.35 -8.41
N ARG A 23 10.54 24.92 -7.63
CA ARG A 23 11.32 24.18 -6.63
C ARG A 23 10.41 23.63 -5.53
N ILE A 24 9.45 24.43 -5.06
CA ILE A 24 8.46 24.01 -4.05
C ILE A 24 7.56 22.90 -4.62
N ALA A 25 7.09 23.05 -5.85
CA ALA A 25 6.24 22.09 -6.52
C ALA A 25 6.94 20.74 -6.76
N ALA A 26 8.24 20.75 -7.09
CA ALA A 26 9.03 19.54 -7.22
C ALA A 26 9.12 18.78 -5.87
N GLY A 27 9.46 19.48 -4.78
CA GLY A 27 9.47 18.88 -3.45
C GLY A 27 8.10 18.35 -3.03
N ALA A 28 7.03 19.09 -3.34
CA ALA A 28 5.67 18.66 -3.03
C ALA A 28 5.25 17.38 -3.77
N LEU A 29 5.75 17.16 -5.00
CA LEU A 29 5.51 15.94 -5.77
C LEU A 29 6.25 14.74 -5.17
N GLU A 30 7.48 14.94 -4.69
CA GLU A 30 8.25 13.92 -3.99
C GLU A 30 7.54 13.53 -2.68
N ASP A 31 7.22 14.52 -1.83
CA ASP A 31 6.51 14.31 -0.57
C ASP A 31 5.16 13.61 -0.79
N ALA A 32 4.39 14.02 -1.80
CA ALA A 32 3.11 13.38 -2.13
C ALA A 32 3.28 11.92 -2.58
N SER A 33 4.38 11.61 -3.28
CA SER A 33 4.67 10.26 -3.76
C SER A 33 5.10 9.35 -2.61
N ASP A 34 5.95 9.85 -1.71
CA ASP A 34 6.37 9.14 -0.50
C ASP A 34 5.17 8.87 0.42
N LEU A 35 4.27 9.84 0.59
CA LEU A 35 3.02 9.65 1.32
C LEU A 35 2.12 8.60 0.65
N ALA A 36 2.04 8.60 -0.68
CA ALA A 36 1.24 7.62 -1.41
C ALA A 36 1.79 6.20 -1.26
N ALA A 37 3.12 6.05 -1.23
CA ALA A 37 3.79 4.79 -0.93
C ALA A 37 3.54 4.35 0.53
N GLY A 38 3.59 5.30 1.47
CA GLY A 38 3.40 5.03 2.90
C GLY A 38 1.99 4.58 3.27
N TYR A 39 0.95 5.18 2.68
CA TYR A 39 -0.45 4.76 2.91
C TYR A 39 -0.86 3.55 2.07
N GLY A 40 -0.25 3.38 0.90
CA GLY A 40 -0.54 2.28 0.00
C GLY A 40 0.53 1.21 0.05
N ARG A 41 1.25 1.10 -1.07
CA ARG A 41 2.40 0.24 -1.28
C ARG A 41 3.39 0.98 -2.16
N ASP A 42 4.59 0.43 -2.27
CA ASP A 42 5.51 0.89 -3.29
C ASP A 42 5.01 0.53 -4.71
N TRP A 43 4.99 1.54 -5.57
CA TRP A 43 4.53 1.50 -6.95
C TRP A 43 5.70 1.71 -7.91
N PRO A 44 5.70 1.10 -9.11
CA PRO A 44 6.77 1.33 -10.07
C PRO A 44 6.80 2.80 -10.51
N GLU A 45 7.93 3.47 -10.27
CA GLU A 45 8.11 4.92 -10.46
C GLU A 45 7.85 5.36 -11.91
N GLU A 46 8.27 4.57 -12.89
CA GLU A 46 8.10 4.89 -14.32
C GLU A 46 6.64 4.81 -14.78
N ARG A 47 5.84 3.95 -14.15
CA ARG A 47 4.47 3.62 -14.59
C ARG A 47 3.54 3.32 -13.41
N PRO A 48 3.33 4.28 -12.49
CA PRO A 48 2.40 4.10 -11.40
C PRO A 48 0.96 3.97 -11.93
N PRO A 49 0.06 3.30 -11.20
CA PRO A 49 -1.34 3.24 -11.60
C PRO A 49 -1.92 4.65 -11.79
N ARG A 50 -2.75 4.83 -12.84
CA ARG A 50 -3.30 6.14 -13.21
C ARG A 50 -3.96 6.87 -12.04
N LEU A 51 -4.63 6.13 -11.17
CA LEU A 51 -5.33 6.68 -10.01
C LEU A 51 -4.36 7.19 -8.94
N VAL A 52 -3.27 6.47 -8.66
CA VAL A 52 -2.20 6.90 -7.74
C VAL A 52 -1.58 8.21 -8.23
N ARG A 53 -1.20 8.28 -9.51
CA ARG A 53 -0.68 9.50 -10.13
C ARG A 53 -1.65 10.68 -10.00
N THR A 54 -2.95 10.43 -10.21
CA THR A 54 -3.98 11.47 -10.08
C THR A 54 -4.10 11.98 -8.65
N LEU A 55 -4.00 11.10 -7.65
CA LEU A 55 -4.03 11.48 -6.24
C LEU A 55 -2.80 12.31 -5.85
N VAL A 56 -1.60 11.88 -6.24
CA VAL A 56 -0.35 12.61 -6.02
C VAL A 56 -0.44 14.03 -6.59
N LEU A 57 -0.85 14.15 -7.86
CA LEU A 57 -1.04 15.45 -8.51
C LEU A 57 -2.07 16.32 -7.79
N LYS A 58 -3.15 15.73 -7.27
CA LYS A 58 -4.19 16.48 -6.54
C LYS A 58 -3.69 16.97 -5.18
N ALA A 59 -2.92 16.17 -4.46
CA ALA A 59 -2.32 16.55 -3.18
C ALA A 59 -1.26 17.64 -3.38
N ALA A 60 -0.36 17.48 -4.36
CA ALA A 60 0.65 18.50 -4.70
C ALA A 60 0.00 19.81 -5.15
N ALA A 61 -1.01 19.77 -6.03
CA ALA A 61 -1.73 20.98 -6.47
C ALA A 61 -2.45 21.69 -5.31
N ARG A 62 -3.00 20.93 -4.35
CA ARG A 62 -3.63 21.50 -3.15
C ARG A 62 -2.61 22.25 -2.29
N TYR A 63 -1.43 21.66 -2.09
CA TYR A 63 -0.35 22.28 -1.34
C TYR A 63 0.19 23.53 -2.03
N VAL A 64 0.48 23.46 -3.34
CA VAL A 64 0.98 24.62 -4.11
C VAL A 64 -0.01 25.80 -4.11
N ARG A 65 -1.32 25.53 -4.10
CA ARG A 65 -2.36 26.58 -3.98
C ARG A 65 -2.41 27.26 -2.61
N ASN A 66 -1.93 26.60 -1.56
CA ASN A 66 -1.94 27.14 -0.21
C ASN A 66 -0.79 26.58 0.63
N PRO A 67 0.47 26.96 0.33
CA PRO A 67 1.63 26.40 1.01
C PRO A 67 1.66 26.74 2.51
N HIS A 68 0.99 27.82 2.92
CA HIS A 68 0.92 28.27 4.30
C HIS A 68 -0.29 27.73 5.08
N GLY A 69 -1.18 26.97 4.44
CA GLY A 69 -2.32 26.33 5.10
C GLY A 69 -3.40 27.29 5.61
N TYR A 70 -3.59 28.45 4.98
CA TYR A 70 -4.62 29.41 5.37
C TYR A 70 -6.03 28.83 5.21
N THR A 71 -6.83 28.85 6.27
CA THR A 71 -8.23 28.35 6.24
C THR A 71 -9.26 29.45 6.00
N GLN A 72 -8.90 30.71 6.29
CA GLN A 72 -9.74 31.88 6.06
C GLN A 72 -8.83 33.08 5.74
N SER A 73 -9.14 33.82 4.67
CA SER A 73 -8.43 35.04 4.29
C SER A 73 -9.44 36.19 4.13
N ARG A 74 -9.20 37.30 4.84
CA ARG A 74 -9.90 38.58 4.67
C ARG A 74 -8.88 39.71 4.75
N ALA A 75 -8.75 40.47 3.67
CA ALA A 75 -7.85 41.62 3.61
C ALA A 75 -8.59 42.89 4.04
N GLY A 76 -8.10 43.53 5.12
CA GLY A 76 -8.68 44.72 5.73
C GLY A 76 -8.16 44.91 7.16
N ASP A 77 -8.98 44.55 8.16
CA ASP A 77 -8.65 44.60 9.59
C ASP A 77 -8.54 43.15 10.11
N GLU A 78 -7.32 42.61 10.07
CA GLU A 78 -7.06 41.18 9.85
C GLU A 78 -7.23 40.30 11.10
N THR A 79 -8.17 39.37 11.07
CA THR A 79 -8.14 38.17 11.92
C THR A 79 -7.58 37.01 11.11
N LEU A 80 -6.34 36.61 11.44
CA LEU A 80 -5.75 35.36 11.00
C LEU A 80 -6.24 34.23 11.90
N ALA A 81 -7.01 33.30 11.34
CA ALA A 81 -7.44 32.09 12.02
C ALA A 81 -6.76 30.87 11.39
N TRP A 82 -5.92 30.21 12.17
CA TRP A 82 -5.44 28.87 11.88
C TRP A 82 -6.54 27.89 12.31
N GLY A 83 -7.36 27.42 11.37
CA GLY A 83 -8.48 26.54 11.66
C GLY A 83 -8.01 25.12 11.99
N ASP A 84 -8.29 24.67 13.22
CA ASP A 84 -8.04 23.30 13.70
C ASP A 84 -8.76 22.20 12.89
N ALA A 85 -9.73 22.55 12.04
CA ALA A 85 -10.36 21.60 11.12
C ALA A 85 -9.38 21.03 10.07
N HIS A 86 -8.28 21.76 9.79
CA HIS A 86 -7.13 21.34 8.98
C HIS A 86 -5.79 21.50 9.71
N GLY A 87 -5.78 21.91 10.98
CA GLY A 87 -4.60 22.40 11.70
C GLY A 87 -3.46 21.40 11.95
N ARG A 88 -3.65 20.10 11.70
CA ARG A 88 -2.55 19.12 11.72
C ARG A 88 -1.74 19.08 10.42
N ASP A 89 -2.39 19.36 9.30
CA ASP A 89 -1.85 19.19 7.95
C ASP A 89 -1.68 20.57 7.25
N ALA A 90 -1.92 21.65 7.99
CA ALA A 90 -1.77 23.02 7.50
C ALA A 90 -0.29 23.31 7.24
N GLY A 91 0.05 23.55 5.98
CA GLY A 91 1.42 23.84 5.55
C GLY A 91 2.27 22.61 5.24
N SER A 92 1.67 21.42 5.12
CA SER A 92 2.34 20.23 4.57
C SER A 92 1.53 19.62 3.43
N VAL A 93 2.17 18.77 2.63
CA VAL A 93 1.45 17.94 1.66
C VAL A 93 0.64 16.88 2.42
N TYR A 94 -0.62 16.68 2.04
CA TYR A 94 -1.49 15.69 2.69
C TYR A 94 -2.55 15.11 1.77
N PHE A 95 -3.00 13.90 2.10
CA PHE A 95 -4.17 13.24 1.52
C PHE A 95 -5.39 13.38 2.43
N THR A 96 -6.58 13.54 1.85
CA THR A 96 -7.81 13.45 2.65
C THR A 96 -8.05 12.01 3.10
N ARG A 97 -8.95 11.82 4.09
CA ARG A 97 -9.30 10.49 4.59
C ARG A 97 -9.82 9.57 3.49
N GLU A 98 -10.59 10.11 2.55
CA GLU A 98 -11.13 9.37 1.41
C GLU A 98 -10.03 8.97 0.41
N GLU A 99 -9.05 9.86 0.20
CA GLU A 99 -7.90 9.61 -0.67
C GLU A 99 -6.99 8.53 -0.06
N ILE A 100 -6.77 8.56 1.26
CA ILE A 100 -6.04 7.53 2.00
C ILE A 100 -6.76 6.18 1.87
N ARG A 101 -8.07 6.12 2.11
CA ARG A 101 -8.86 4.88 1.96
C ARG A 101 -8.78 4.32 0.53
N LEU A 102 -8.73 5.19 -0.47
CA LEU A 102 -8.59 4.78 -1.86
C LEU A 102 -7.19 4.21 -2.14
N LEU A 103 -6.13 4.84 -1.60
CA LEU A 103 -4.76 4.33 -1.69
C LEU A 103 -4.60 2.96 -1.00
N GLU A 104 -5.15 2.83 0.22
CA GLU A 104 -5.16 1.57 0.96
C GLU A 104 -5.92 0.46 0.19
N GLY A 105 -7.04 0.82 -0.45
CA GLY A 105 -7.80 -0.12 -1.29
C GLY A 105 -7.03 -0.54 -2.55
N LEU A 106 -6.35 0.41 -3.21
CA LEU A 106 -5.53 0.15 -4.39
C LEU A 106 -4.32 -0.73 -4.08
N ALA A 107 -3.70 -0.55 -2.91
CA ALA A 107 -2.55 -1.33 -2.48
C ALA A 107 -2.86 -2.84 -2.36
N GLY A 108 -4.14 -3.21 -2.44
CA GLY A 108 -4.64 -4.53 -2.09
C GLY A 108 -4.86 -4.57 -0.60
N THR A 109 -6.07 -4.98 -0.19
CA THR A 109 -6.39 -5.30 1.20
C THR A 109 -5.20 -6.00 1.85
N ARG A 110 -4.75 -5.46 3.01
CA ARG A 110 -3.70 -6.05 3.85
C ARG A 110 -3.82 -7.57 3.77
N PRO A 111 -2.76 -8.32 3.45
CA PRO A 111 -2.83 -9.77 3.35
C PRO A 111 -3.13 -10.33 4.74
N THR A 112 -4.40 -10.40 5.11
CA THR A 112 -4.86 -11.04 6.35
C THR A 112 -4.66 -12.54 6.29
N LEU A 113 -4.46 -13.08 5.08
CA LEU A 113 -4.12 -14.46 4.80
C LEU A 113 -2.92 -14.47 3.86
N THR A 114 -1.79 -14.99 4.34
CA THR A 114 -0.63 -15.29 3.50
C THR A 114 -0.43 -16.80 3.49
N SER A 115 -0.16 -17.36 2.33
CA SER A 115 0.23 -18.76 2.17
C SER A 115 1.74 -18.84 2.34
N VAL A 116 2.20 -19.52 3.39
CA VAL A 116 3.63 -19.82 3.58
C VAL A 116 3.83 -21.30 3.33
N ILE A 117 4.68 -21.64 2.37
CA ILE A 117 5.10 -23.03 2.15
C ILE A 117 6.08 -23.38 3.28
N VAL A 118 5.59 -24.11 4.28
CA VAL A 118 6.42 -24.67 5.33
C VAL A 118 6.96 -26.01 4.83
N SER A 119 8.27 -26.07 4.56
CA SER A 119 8.94 -27.35 4.36
C SER A 119 9.49 -27.84 5.69
N ALA A 120 9.21 -29.11 6.00
CA ALA A 120 9.74 -29.76 7.17
C ALA A 120 11.22 -30.09 6.93
N TRP A 121 12.13 -29.29 7.49
CA TRP A 121 13.57 -29.56 7.45
C TRP A 121 13.95 -30.51 8.59
N ASP A 122 14.65 -31.60 8.27
CA ASP A 122 15.13 -32.62 9.22
C ASP A 122 14.03 -33.30 10.07
N THR A 123 12.80 -33.37 9.58
CA THR A 123 11.80 -34.24 10.20
C THR A 123 12.16 -35.68 9.90
N ARG A 124 12.72 -36.36 10.90
CA ARG A 124 12.81 -37.83 10.90
C ARG A 124 11.39 -38.37 10.89
N THR A 125 11.00 -39.03 9.79
CA THR A 125 9.78 -39.83 9.73
C THR A 125 9.85 -40.85 10.85
N ARG A 126 9.04 -40.65 11.90
CA ARG A 126 8.86 -41.68 12.91
C ARG A 126 8.21 -42.86 12.19
N PRO A 127 8.79 -44.08 12.21
CA PRO A 127 8.16 -45.23 11.59
C PRO A 127 6.81 -45.41 12.27
N VAL A 128 5.74 -45.06 11.56
CA VAL A 128 4.39 -45.39 11.96
C VAL A 128 4.33 -46.89 11.85
N ARG A 129 4.22 -47.61 12.98
CA ARG A 129 3.69 -48.97 12.92
C ARG A 129 2.27 -48.81 12.39
N ALA A 130 2.09 -48.96 11.08
CA ALA A 130 0.78 -49.13 10.50
C ALA A 130 0.07 -50.19 11.33
N GLY A 131 -1.12 -49.88 11.86
CA GLY A 131 -1.93 -50.90 12.53
C GLY A 131 -2.13 -52.06 11.57
N LEU A 132 -2.16 -53.30 12.05
CA LEU A 132 -2.49 -54.45 11.21
C LEU A 132 -4.00 -54.68 11.30
N VAL A 133 -4.65 -54.93 10.17
CA VAL A 133 -6.07 -55.29 10.13
C VAL A 133 -6.19 -56.80 10.40
N PRO A 134 -7.02 -57.23 11.36
CA PRO A 134 -7.31 -58.65 11.54
C PRO A 134 -8.00 -59.18 10.29
N VAL A 135 -7.48 -60.27 9.73
CA VAL A 135 -8.04 -60.97 8.56
C VAL A 135 -8.49 -62.37 8.97
N ASP A 136 -9.55 -62.88 8.34
CA ASP A 136 -10.24 -64.11 8.76
C ASP A 136 -9.80 -65.38 8.00
N TYR A 137 -8.81 -65.28 7.10
CA TYR A 137 -8.30 -66.44 6.38
C TYR A 137 -7.26 -67.21 7.21
N ASP A 138 -7.46 -68.52 7.28
CA ASP A 138 -6.70 -69.44 8.11
C ASP A 138 -5.21 -69.43 7.75
N GLY A 139 -4.35 -69.02 8.69
CA GLY A 139 -2.90 -68.92 8.50
C GLY A 139 -2.41 -67.70 7.70
N GLY A 140 -3.27 -66.71 7.49
CA GLY A 140 -2.99 -65.51 6.71
C GLY A 140 -2.01 -64.50 7.33
N ALA A 141 -1.06 -64.00 6.54
CA ALA A 141 -0.25 -62.84 6.94
C ALA A 141 -1.17 -61.62 7.17
N PRO A 142 -1.02 -60.86 8.28
CA PRO A 142 -1.88 -59.71 8.57
C PRO A 142 -1.76 -58.62 7.50
N PHE A 143 -2.89 -58.00 7.12
CA PHE A 143 -2.91 -56.94 6.11
C PHE A 143 -2.57 -55.57 6.72
N PRO A 144 -1.65 -54.77 6.16
CA PRO A 144 -1.33 -53.45 6.70
C PRO A 144 -2.50 -52.48 6.57
N MET A 145 -2.88 -51.81 7.65
CA MET A 145 -3.89 -50.75 7.62
C MET A 145 -3.26 -49.51 6.97
N PHE A 146 -3.78 -49.14 5.79
CA PHE A 146 -3.39 -47.97 4.98
C PHE A 146 -2.09 -48.07 4.14
N CYS A 147 -1.56 -49.27 3.85
CA CYS A 147 -0.48 -49.42 2.87
C CYS A 147 -0.60 -50.76 2.12
N ASP A 148 -0.39 -50.73 0.80
CA ASP A 148 -0.13 -51.93 -0.01
C ASP A 148 1.40 -52.12 -0.08
N ASP A 149 1.88 -53.36 -0.25
CA ASP A 149 3.32 -53.67 -0.42
C ASP A 149 3.87 -53.11 -1.75
N GLY A 150 2.99 -52.61 -2.62
CA GLY A 150 3.29 -52.05 -3.94
C GLY A 150 3.77 -50.59 -3.97
N GLY A 151 3.77 -49.87 -2.85
CA GLY A 151 4.37 -48.53 -2.75
C GLY A 151 3.49 -47.47 -2.09
N PRO A 152 4.08 -46.32 -1.68
CA PRO A 152 3.35 -45.22 -1.09
C PRO A 152 2.89 -44.33 -2.25
N TRP A 153 1.58 -44.18 -2.47
CA TRP A 153 0.97 -43.41 -3.57
C TRP A 153 1.36 -43.80 -5.01
#